data_AF-A0A7S6SD98-F1
#
_entry.id   AF-A0A7S6SD98-F1
#
_cell.length_a   1.000
_cell.length_b   1.000
_cell.length_c   1.000
_cell.angle_alpha   90.00
_cell.angle_beta   90.00
_cell.angle_gamma   90.00
#
_symmetry.space_group_name_H-M   'P 1'
#
loop_
_entity.id
_entity.type
_entity.pdbx_description
1 polymer ?
#
loop_
_entity_poly.entity_id
_entity_poly.type
_entity_poly.pdbx_seq_one_letter_code
_entity_poly.pdbx_strand_id
1 'polypeptide(L)'
;MLKTLIYATKKLLERAKKWETKALEDGLIREDGLLAAWYATYAIVEKQHVVVLVNDPTFLTVVIHVKEFKLNPAETMRAAIEPLLGDMQIDSNRIAKLLSAVESVRYLPTQNRSMVSRLDRVMLYVTWRIRDARSLPRINMEMTDELYKDGPAKQERVDDYQTPRSRLAAEPGLDAD
;
A
#
# COMPACT_ATOMS: atom_id res chain seq x y z
N MET A 1 10.05 8.87 -13.97
CA MET A 1 9.04 9.29 -12.98
C MET A 1 8.60 8.05 -12.23
N LEU A 2 8.89 7.99 -10.93
CA LEU A 2 8.53 6.84 -10.11
C LEU A 2 7.04 6.92 -9.80
N LYS A 3 6.35 5.79 -9.90
CA LYS A 3 4.91 5.72 -9.73
C LYS A 3 4.61 4.71 -8.64
N THR A 4 3.91 5.15 -7.60
CA THR A 4 3.36 4.26 -6.61
C THR A 4 2.12 3.57 -7.19
N LEU A 5 2.10 2.25 -7.10
CA LEU A 5 1.00 1.42 -7.54
C LEU A 5 0.15 0.99 -6.34
N ILE A 6 -1.15 1.22 -6.44
CA ILE A 6 -2.14 0.80 -5.47
C ILE A 6 -3.01 -0.30 -6.07
N TYR A 7 -2.80 -1.52 -5.59
CA TYR A 7 -3.66 -2.68 -5.78
C TYR A 7 -4.90 -2.56 -4.90
N ALA A 8 -5.95 -1.97 -5.45
CA ALA A 8 -7.18 -1.62 -4.76
C ALA A 8 -8.23 -2.73 -4.81
N THR A 9 -8.95 -2.92 -3.71
CA THR A 9 -10.16 -3.76 -3.68
C THR A 9 -11.25 -3.18 -4.58
N LYS A 10 -12.19 -4.02 -5.03
CA LYS A 10 -13.36 -3.59 -5.83
C LYS A 10 -14.09 -2.42 -5.17
N LYS A 11 -14.27 -2.50 -3.85
CA LYS A 11 -14.95 -1.46 -3.04
C LYS A 11 -14.24 -0.12 -3.11
N LEU A 12 -12.90 -0.10 -3.05
CA LEU A 12 -12.13 1.14 -3.21
C LEU A 12 -12.19 1.65 -4.65
N LEU A 13 -12.03 0.76 -5.65
CA LEU A 13 -12.10 1.14 -7.07
C LEU A 13 -13.44 1.75 -7.47
N GLU A 14 -14.56 1.18 -7.02
CA GLU A 14 -15.89 1.75 -7.28
C GLU A 14 -16.06 3.16 -6.72
N ARG A 15 -15.40 3.45 -5.59
CA ARG A 15 -15.36 4.80 -5.02
C ARG A 15 -14.39 5.70 -5.80
N ALA A 16 -13.22 5.19 -6.14
CA ALA A 16 -12.18 5.92 -6.86
C ALA A 16 -12.60 6.30 -8.29
N LYS A 17 -13.42 5.49 -8.97
CA LYS A 17 -14.02 5.83 -10.27
C LYS A 17 -14.89 7.10 -10.23
N LYS A 18 -15.37 7.49 -9.05
CA LYS A 18 -16.11 8.75 -8.83
C LYS A 18 -15.20 9.91 -8.44
N TRP A 19 -13.91 9.66 -8.24
CA TRP A 19 -12.94 10.71 -7.99
C TRP A 19 -12.47 11.19 -9.36
N GLU A 20 -12.51 12.50 -9.60
CA GLU A 20 -11.91 13.14 -10.77
C GLU A 20 -10.38 13.05 -10.68
N THR A 21 -9.88 11.83 -10.68
CA THR A 21 -8.46 11.54 -10.66
C THR A 21 -8.04 11.35 -12.09
N LYS A 22 -7.08 12.15 -12.55
CA LYS A 22 -6.38 11.93 -13.82
C LYS A 22 -5.68 10.57 -13.73
N ALA A 23 -6.36 9.50 -14.13
CA ALA A 23 -5.72 8.21 -14.34
C ALA A 23 -4.64 8.44 -15.40
N LEU A 24 -3.38 8.39 -14.99
CA LEU A 24 -2.26 8.73 -15.86
C LEU A 24 -2.17 7.69 -17.00
N GLU A 25 -2.10 8.20 -18.23
CA GLU A 25 -1.93 7.43 -19.47
C GLU A 25 -0.72 6.50 -19.44
N ASP A 26 -0.84 5.36 -20.12
CA ASP A 26 0.04 4.21 -20.09
C ASP A 26 1.55 4.50 -20.14
N GLY A 27 2.30 3.65 -19.44
CA GLY A 27 3.76 3.60 -19.46
C GLY A 27 4.23 2.50 -18.51
N LEU A 28 5.31 1.80 -18.88
CA LEU A 28 5.90 0.72 -18.08
C LEU A 28 6.01 1.12 -16.60
N ILE A 29 5.31 0.39 -15.74
CA ILE A 29 5.43 0.55 -14.30
C ILE A 29 6.65 -0.26 -13.88
N ARG A 30 7.66 0.42 -13.34
CA ARG A 30 8.71 -0.23 -12.59
C ARG A 30 8.32 -0.21 -11.13
N GLU A 31 8.10 -1.38 -10.55
CA GLU A 31 7.85 -1.58 -9.11
C GLU A 31 9.16 -1.55 -8.31
N ASP A 32 10.07 -0.64 -8.67
CA ASP A 32 11.38 -0.57 -8.05
C ASP A 32 11.30 0.34 -6.82
N GLY A 33 11.40 -0.26 -5.64
CA GLY A 33 11.57 0.47 -4.37
C GLY A 33 10.64 0.02 -3.26
N LEU A 34 11.08 0.25 -2.01
CA LEU A 34 10.38 -0.23 -0.80
C LEU A 34 8.95 0.32 -0.67
N LEU A 35 8.66 1.50 -1.22
CA LEU A 35 7.33 2.13 -1.16
C LEU A 35 6.59 2.13 -2.51
N ALA A 36 7.03 1.32 -3.48
CA ALA A 36 6.47 1.34 -4.83
C ALA A 36 5.10 0.65 -4.93
N ALA A 37 4.86 -0.43 -4.18
CA ALA A 37 3.64 -1.24 -4.29
C ALA A 37 2.84 -1.26 -2.99
N TRP A 38 1.54 -1.00 -3.09
CA TRP A 38 0.61 -0.94 -1.97
C TRP A 38 -0.68 -1.68 -2.28
N TYR A 39 -1.28 -2.28 -1.26
CA TYR A 39 -2.63 -2.80 -1.30
C TYR A 39 -3.53 -1.87 -0.52
N ALA A 40 -4.73 -1.59 -1.03
CA ALA A 40 -5.63 -0.67 -0.37
C ALA A 40 -7.10 -1.11 -0.39
N THR A 41 -7.81 -0.77 0.68
CA THR A 41 -9.25 -0.95 0.80
C THR A 41 -9.93 0.28 1.38
N TYR A 42 -11.25 0.31 1.29
CA TYR A 42 -12.09 1.41 1.76
C TYR A 42 -13.04 0.95 2.86
N ALA A 43 -13.19 1.77 3.90
CA ALA A 43 -14.12 1.51 4.99
C ALA A 43 -14.88 2.78 5.44
N ILE A 44 -16.00 2.52 6.11
CA ILE A 44 -16.78 3.53 6.82
C ILE A 44 -16.89 3.03 8.26
N VAL A 45 -16.40 3.80 9.22
CA VAL A 45 -16.43 3.48 10.65
C VAL A 45 -16.88 4.72 11.40
N GLU A 46 -17.95 4.64 12.19
CA GLU A 46 -18.49 5.79 12.95
C GLU A 46 -18.64 7.07 12.11
N LYS A 47 -19.20 6.95 10.90
CA LYS A 47 -19.34 8.02 9.88
C LYS A 47 -18.02 8.56 9.30
N GLN A 48 -16.87 8.04 9.73
CA GLN A 48 -15.57 8.36 9.15
C GLN A 48 -15.30 7.47 7.94
N HIS A 49 -15.00 8.10 6.81
CA HIS A 49 -14.63 7.41 5.57
C HIS A 49 -13.11 7.34 5.49
N VAL A 50 -12.56 6.12 5.46
CA VAL A 50 -11.10 5.91 5.49
C VAL A 50 -10.64 4.99 4.36
N VAL A 51 -9.42 5.24 3.89
CA VAL A 51 -8.64 4.32 3.07
C VAL A 51 -7.58 3.71 3.97
N VAL A 52 -7.45 2.40 3.95
CA VAL A 52 -6.38 1.67 4.61
C VAL A 52 -5.47 1.12 3.56
N LEU A 53 -4.19 1.43 3.67
CA LEU A 53 -3.14 1.03 2.76
C LEU A 53 -2.10 0.21 3.52
N VAL A 54 -1.66 -0.88 2.90
CA VAL A 54 -0.57 -1.74 3.38
C VAL A 54 0.45 -1.85 2.27
N ASN A 55 1.68 -1.43 2.54
CA ASN A 55 2.78 -1.58 1.61
C ASN A 55 3.19 -3.05 1.50
N ASP A 56 3.49 -3.50 0.29
CA ASP A 56 3.80 -4.91 0.05
C ASP A 56 5.20 -5.32 0.56
N PRO A 57 6.30 -4.61 0.19
CA PRO A 57 7.64 -4.99 0.67
C PRO A 57 7.86 -4.83 2.17
N THR A 58 7.28 -3.80 2.79
CA THR A 58 7.60 -3.42 4.18
C THR A 58 6.49 -3.72 5.17
N PHE A 59 5.28 -4.05 4.70
CA PHE A 59 4.04 -4.12 5.50
C PHE A 59 3.61 -2.80 6.16
N LEU A 60 4.22 -1.68 5.75
CA LEU A 60 3.92 -0.38 6.35
C LEU A 60 2.46 -0.06 6.13
N THR A 61 1.77 0.25 7.22
CA THR A 61 0.33 0.41 7.21
C THR A 61 -0.03 1.86 7.52
N VAL A 62 -0.85 2.46 6.67
CA VAL A 62 -1.37 3.81 6.87
C VAL A 62 -2.88 3.85 6.66
N VAL A 63 -3.55 4.61 7.51
CA VAL A 63 -4.96 4.94 7.44
C VAL A 63 -5.10 6.42 7.17
N ILE A 64 -5.91 6.76 6.18
CA ILE A 64 -6.06 8.13 5.69
C ILE A 64 -7.55 8.43 5.51
N HIS A 65 -7.98 9.66 5.82
CA HIS A 65 -9.33 10.09 5.50
C HIS A 65 -9.54 10.12 3.98
N VAL A 66 -10.64 9.54 3.51
CA VAL A 66 -10.99 9.51 2.07
C VAL A 66 -11.11 10.92 1.50
N LYS A 67 -11.56 11.89 2.31
CA LYS A 67 -11.70 13.30 1.90
C LYS A 67 -10.36 13.92 1.50
N GLU A 68 -9.28 13.57 2.20
CA GLU A 68 -7.93 14.07 1.94
C GLU A 68 -7.30 13.26 0.81
N PHE A 69 -7.38 11.93 0.92
CA PHE A 69 -6.81 11.01 -0.05
C PHE A 69 -7.32 11.24 -1.48
N LYS A 70 -8.61 11.55 -1.66
CA LYS A 70 -9.17 11.82 -3.00
C LYS A 70 -8.62 13.09 -3.66
N LEU A 71 -8.17 14.07 -2.88
CA LEU A 71 -7.72 15.37 -3.38
C LEU A 71 -6.28 15.28 -3.88
N ASN A 72 -5.40 14.69 -3.07
CA ASN A 72 -4.02 14.46 -3.44
C ASN A 72 -3.49 13.15 -2.82
N PRO A 73 -3.70 11.99 -3.48
CA PRO A 73 -3.34 10.68 -2.93
C PRO A 73 -1.85 10.59 -2.57
N ALA A 74 -0.96 11.04 -3.47
CA ALA A 74 0.48 10.94 -3.29
C ALA A 74 0.98 11.81 -2.13
N GLU A 75 0.53 13.07 -2.06
CA GLU A 75 0.90 13.98 -0.96
C GLU A 75 0.37 13.48 0.39
N THR A 76 -0.89 13.04 0.43
CA THR A 76 -1.49 12.55 1.67
C THR A 76 -0.82 11.27 2.16
N MET A 77 -0.42 10.37 1.25
CA MET A 77 0.39 9.20 1.59
C MET A 77 1.74 9.61 2.17
N ARG A 78 2.47 10.54 1.54
CA ARG A 78 3.76 11.01 2.06
C ARG A 78 3.62 11.60 3.46
N ALA A 79 2.62 12.45 3.69
CA ALA A 79 2.34 13.05 4.99
C ALA A 79 1.99 12.02 6.09
N ALA A 80 1.36 10.89 5.71
CA ALA A 80 1.06 9.82 6.65
C ALA A 80 2.26 8.89 6.92
N ILE A 81 3.15 8.70 5.94
CA ILE A 81 4.30 7.80 6.01
C ILE A 81 5.49 8.45 6.71
N GLU A 82 5.79 9.71 6.40
CA GLU A 82 6.94 10.45 6.93
C GLU A 82 7.11 10.35 8.46
N PRO A 83 6.07 10.63 9.29
CA PRO A 83 6.22 10.53 10.73
C PRO A 83 6.48 9.09 11.20
N LEU A 84 5.95 8.08 10.51
CA LEU A 84 6.20 6.67 10.85
C LEU A 84 7.66 6.29 10.60
N LEU A 85 8.22 6.70 9.46
CA LEU A 85 9.63 6.43 9.16
C LEU A 85 10.56 7.18 10.13
N GLY A 86 10.17 8.38 10.55
CA GLY A 86 10.88 9.14 11.58
C GLY A 86 10.87 8.43 12.94
N ASP A 87 9.73 7.88 13.34
CA ASP A 87 9.58 7.09 14.56
C ASP A 87 10.43 5.80 14.54
N MET A 88 10.53 5.18 13.36
CA MET A 88 11.44 4.05 13.10
C MET A 88 12.93 4.45 13.04
N GLN A 89 13.26 5.71 13.36
CA GLN A 89 14.63 6.25 13.39
C GLN A 89 15.36 6.18 12.04
N ILE A 90 14.61 6.23 10.93
CA ILE A 90 15.21 6.31 9.59
C ILE A 90 15.76 7.72 9.39
N ASP A 91 16.97 7.83 8.85
CA ASP A 91 17.62 9.12 8.61
C ASP A 91 16.83 9.96 7.58
N SER A 92 16.79 11.28 7.79
CA SER A 92 15.97 12.19 6.98
C SER A 92 16.32 12.18 5.49
N ASN A 93 17.59 11.93 5.13
CA ASN A 93 18.00 11.83 3.72
C ASN A 93 17.41 10.57 3.06
N ARG A 94 17.41 9.45 3.78
CA ARG A 94 16.79 8.21 3.33
C ARG A 94 15.26 8.30 3.32
N ILE A 95 14.64 8.98 4.29
CA ILE A 95 13.21 9.29 4.24
C ILE A 95 12.88 10.06 2.97
N ALA A 96 13.61 11.14 2.67
CA ALA A 96 13.38 11.92 1.45
C ALA A 96 13.49 11.06 0.18
N LYS A 97 14.49 10.17 0.11
CA LYS A 97 14.67 9.23 -1.01
C LYS A 97 13.56 8.17 -1.11
N LEU A 98 13.04 7.70 0.02
CA LEU A 98 11.92 6.76 0.04
C LEU A 98 10.63 7.45 -0.41
N LEU A 99 10.37 8.66 0.09
CA LEU A 99 9.17 9.43 -0.24
C LEU A 99 9.19 9.98 -1.67
N SER A 100 10.36 10.18 -2.28
CA SER A 100 10.45 10.53 -3.71
C SER A 100 9.97 9.41 -4.64
N ALA A 101 9.78 8.18 -4.14
CA ALA A 101 9.10 7.12 -4.90
C ALA A 101 7.58 7.33 -4.98
N VAL A 102 7.02 8.17 -4.09
CA VAL A 102 5.59 8.47 -3.96
C VAL A 102 5.26 9.83 -4.60
N GLU A 103 5.61 9.97 -5.88
CA GLU A 103 5.32 11.19 -6.68
C GLU A 103 3.90 11.17 -7.25
N SER A 104 3.43 10.00 -7.66
CA SER A 104 2.12 9.81 -8.27
C SER A 104 1.55 8.45 -7.93
N VAL A 105 0.23 8.34 -7.98
CA VAL A 105 -0.51 7.13 -7.62
C VAL A 105 -1.27 6.60 -8.83
N ARG A 106 -1.16 5.30 -9.09
CA ARG A 106 -2.01 4.56 -10.01
C ARG A 106 -2.79 3.48 -9.27
N TYR A 107 -3.99 3.18 -9.76
CA TYR A 107 -4.84 2.14 -9.20
C TYR A 107 -4.94 0.96 -10.16
N LEU A 108 -4.77 -0.24 -9.63
CA LEU A 108 -5.11 -1.50 -10.31
C LEU A 108 -6.01 -2.34 -9.42
N PRO A 109 -6.86 -3.20 -9.98
CA PRO A 109 -7.59 -4.17 -9.19
C PRO A 109 -6.62 -5.17 -8.55
N THR A 110 -6.79 -5.42 -7.25
CA THR A 110 -6.11 -6.54 -6.60
C THR A 110 -6.81 -7.86 -6.90
N GLN A 111 -6.02 -8.91 -7.16
CA GLN A 111 -6.47 -10.31 -7.17
C GLN A 111 -5.78 -11.14 -6.07
N ASN A 112 -4.92 -10.51 -5.26
CA ASN A 112 -4.11 -11.18 -4.24
C ASN A 112 -4.96 -11.43 -2.98
N ARG A 113 -5.48 -12.66 -2.83
CA ARG A 113 -6.34 -13.06 -1.70
C ARG A 113 -5.62 -12.97 -0.34
N SER A 114 -4.32 -13.25 -0.29
CA SER A 114 -3.53 -13.16 0.94
C SER A 114 -3.47 -11.72 1.45
N MET A 115 -3.18 -10.77 0.56
CA MET A 115 -3.14 -9.35 0.90
C MET A 115 -4.52 -8.79 1.22
N VAL A 116 -5.59 -9.28 0.59
CA VAL A 116 -6.97 -8.95 0.98
C VAL A 116 -7.26 -9.40 2.40
N SER A 117 -6.92 -10.66 2.75
CA SER A 117 -7.11 -11.15 4.12
C SER A 117 -6.31 -10.34 5.15
N ARG A 118 -5.09 -9.91 4.80
CA ARG A 118 -4.30 -9.00 5.65
C ARG A 118 -4.95 -7.64 5.82
N LEU A 119 -5.45 -7.04 4.73
CA LEU A 119 -6.22 -5.79 4.79
C LEU A 119 -7.43 -5.90 5.72
N ASP A 120 -8.13 -7.04 5.70
CA ASP A 120 -9.29 -7.26 6.58
C ASP A 120 -8.89 -7.31 8.06
N ARG A 121 -7.74 -7.92 8.40
CA ARG A 121 -7.20 -7.93 9.78
C ARG A 121 -6.83 -6.53 10.26
N VAL A 122 -6.11 -5.78 9.43
CA VAL A 122 -5.78 -4.38 9.71
C VAL A 122 -7.05 -3.56 9.86
N MET A 123 -8.05 -3.79 9.01
CA MET A 123 -9.31 -3.08 9.06
C MET A 123 -10.05 -3.28 10.38
N LEU A 124 -10.04 -4.50 10.91
CA LEU A 124 -10.63 -4.81 12.21
C LEU A 124 -9.96 -3.99 13.31
N TYR A 125 -8.62 -3.96 13.34
CA TYR A 125 -7.86 -3.15 14.28
C TYR A 125 -8.22 -1.65 14.20
N VAL A 126 -8.17 -1.09 12.99
CA VAL A 126 -8.51 0.31 12.71
C VAL A 126 -9.94 0.63 13.16
N THR A 127 -10.87 -0.29 12.93
CA THR A 127 -12.28 -0.13 13.34
C THR A 127 -12.41 0.01 14.85
N TRP A 128 -11.72 -0.83 15.62
CA TRP A 128 -11.71 -0.74 17.09
C TRP A 128 -11.09 0.58 17.57
N ARG A 129 -9.94 0.98 17.03
CA ARG A 129 -9.28 2.22 17.45
C ARG A 129 -10.06 3.48 17.10
N ILE A 130 -10.75 3.52 15.95
CA ILE A 130 -11.64 4.63 15.59
C ILE A 130 -12.81 4.72 16.58
N ARG A 131 -13.38 3.58 16.99
CA ARG A 131 -14.45 3.54 18.01
C ARG A 131 -13.99 4.01 19.39
N ASP A 132 -12.73 3.77 19.73
CA ASP A 132 -12.08 4.32 20.92
C ASP A 132 -11.74 5.82 20.80
N ALA A 133 -12.29 6.51 19.79
CA ALA A 133 -12.07 7.93 19.49
C ALA A 133 -10.59 8.30 19.27
N ARG A 134 -9.76 7.35 18.82
CA ARG A 134 -8.36 7.65 18.44
C ARG A 134 -8.32 8.41 17.11
N SER A 135 -7.46 9.42 17.04
CA SER A 135 -7.16 10.12 15.78
C SER A 135 -6.39 9.21 14.81
N LEU A 136 -6.60 9.33 13.51
CA LEU A 136 -5.88 8.51 12.51
C LEU A 136 -4.34 8.58 12.62
N PRO A 137 -3.69 9.74 12.85
CA PRO A 137 -2.24 9.78 13.05
C PRO A 137 -1.79 8.89 14.21
N ARG A 138 -2.54 8.90 15.32
CA ARG A 138 -2.28 8.04 16.47
C ARG A 138 -2.44 6.55 16.13
N ILE A 139 -3.48 6.19 15.37
CA ILE A 139 -3.69 4.82 14.90
C ILE A 139 -2.53 4.37 14.02
N ASN A 140 -2.04 5.22 13.12
CA ASN A 140 -0.90 4.91 12.26
C ASN A 140 0.37 4.59 13.08
N MET A 141 0.67 5.39 14.09
CA MET A 141 1.80 5.13 15.00
C MET A 141 1.62 3.82 15.79
N GLU A 142 0.43 3.58 16.34
CA GLU A 142 0.14 2.37 17.11
C GLU A 142 0.20 1.08 16.27
N MET A 143 -0.19 1.14 15.00
CA MET A 143 -0.09 -0.01 14.07
C MET A 143 1.36 -0.36 13.74
N THR A 144 2.23 0.64 13.54
CA THR A 144 3.66 0.40 13.38
C THR A 144 4.24 -0.32 14.59
N ASP A 145 3.77 -0.01 15.79
CA ASP A 145 4.19 -0.70 16.99
C ASP A 145 3.61 -2.11 17.10
N GLU A 146 2.30 -2.27 16.99
CA GLU A 146 1.64 -3.56 17.27
C GLU A 146 1.85 -4.60 16.17
N LEU A 147 1.88 -4.20 14.89
CA LEU A 147 2.05 -5.14 13.78
C LEU A 147 3.52 -5.53 13.55
N TYR A 148 4.47 -4.74 14.07
CA TYR A 148 5.90 -5.00 13.93
C TYR A 148 6.61 -5.47 15.20
N LYS A 149 6.02 -5.29 16.40
CA LYS A 149 6.58 -5.86 17.65
C LYS A 149 6.67 -7.39 17.62
N ASP A 150 5.81 -8.05 16.85
CA ASP A 150 5.89 -9.50 16.62
C ASP A 150 6.67 -9.89 15.35
N GLY A 151 6.78 -8.98 14.36
CA GLY A 151 7.50 -9.17 13.09
C GLY A 151 7.18 -10.45 12.30
N PRO A 152 7.67 -10.58 11.05
CA PRO A 152 7.61 -11.84 10.31
C PRO A 152 8.50 -12.96 10.88
N ALA A 153 9.15 -12.76 12.04
CA ALA A 153 10.09 -13.72 12.62
C ALA A 153 9.46 -15.02 13.15
N LYS A 154 8.13 -15.15 13.16
CA LYS A 154 7.43 -16.38 13.56
C LYS A 154 6.40 -16.93 12.57
N GLN A 155 6.33 -16.41 11.35
CA GLN A 155 5.50 -17.02 10.30
C GLN A 155 6.30 -17.13 9.01
N GLU A 156 7.14 -18.17 8.97
CA GLU A 156 7.64 -18.90 7.79
C GLU A 156 7.82 -18.12 6.45
N ARG A 157 9.08 -18.15 5.99
CA ARG A 157 9.60 -17.90 4.63
C ARG A 157 9.95 -16.47 4.27
N VAL A 158 11.22 -16.12 4.54
CA VAL A 158 12.00 -15.15 3.76
C VAL A 158 13.09 -15.90 2.96
N ASP A 159 12.83 -17.14 2.54
CA ASP A 159 13.75 -17.91 1.69
C ASP A 159 13.37 -17.93 0.19
N ASP A 160 12.26 -17.30 -0.22
CA ASP A 160 11.79 -17.37 -1.62
C ASP A 160 11.96 -16.07 -2.44
N TYR A 161 12.62 -15.04 -1.92
CA TYR A 161 12.91 -13.81 -2.70
C TYR A 161 14.21 -13.86 -3.52
N GLN A 162 14.68 -15.07 -3.84
CA GLN A 162 15.62 -15.30 -4.94
C GLN A 162 14.98 -16.20 -6.00
N THR A 163 14.17 -15.65 -6.91
CA THR A 163 14.15 -16.00 -8.35
C THR A 163 13.22 -15.02 -9.09
N PRO A 164 13.72 -14.22 -10.05
CA PRO A 164 12.85 -13.53 -10.99
C PRO A 164 12.23 -14.58 -11.93
N ARG A 165 10.93 -14.88 -11.79
CA ARG A 165 10.22 -15.65 -12.82
C ARG A 165 9.94 -14.75 -14.02
N SER A 166 10.97 -14.56 -14.85
CA SER A 166 10.78 -14.30 -16.27
C SER A 166 10.12 -15.53 -16.90
N ARG A 167 8.79 -15.50 -17.06
CA ARG A 167 8.13 -16.22 -18.15
C ARG A 167 7.69 -15.20 -19.19
N LEU A 168 8.68 -14.73 -19.94
CA LEU A 168 8.46 -14.25 -21.29
C LEU A 168 8.19 -15.46 -22.16
N ALA A 169 7.17 -15.31 -23.00
CA ALA A 169 6.79 -16.25 -24.04
C ALA A 169 7.97 -16.54 -24.98
N ALA A 170 8.13 -17.82 -25.32
CA ALA A 170 8.79 -18.28 -26.54
C ALA A 170 8.26 -19.70 -26.86
N GLU A 171 7.16 -19.76 -27.61
CA GLU A 171 7.12 -20.66 -28.78
C GLU A 171 7.91 -19.93 -29.89
N PRO A 172 8.54 -20.59 -30.90
CA PRO A 172 8.07 -21.81 -31.59
C PRO A 172 9.17 -22.79 -32.08
N GLY A 173 8.74 -23.88 -32.75
CA GLY A 173 9.53 -24.83 -33.56
C GLY A 173 9.00 -26.26 -33.35
N LEU A 174 8.15 -26.86 -34.19
CA LEU A 174 8.27 -27.16 -35.64
C LEU A 174 9.67 -27.65 -36.01
N ASP A 175 9.82 -28.98 -36.03
CA ASP A 175 10.49 -29.84 -37.04
C ASP A 175 10.33 -31.29 -36.52
N ALA A 176 9.55 -32.18 -37.14
CA ALA A 176 9.86 -32.93 -38.37
C ALA A 176 11.17 -33.73 -38.26
N ASP A 177 11.08 -34.96 -37.74
CA ASP A 177 11.45 -36.23 -38.41
C ASP A 177 11.11 -37.44 -37.53
#